data_AF-A0A7C9PJH7-F1
#
_entry.id   AF-A0A7C9PJH7-F1
#
_cell.length_a   1.000
_cell.length_b   1.000
_cell.length_c   1.000
_cell.angle_alpha   90.00
_cell.angle_beta   90.00
_cell.angle_gamma   90.00
#
_symmetry.space_group_name_H-M   'P 1'
#
loop_
_entity.id
_entity.type
_entity.pdbx_description
1 polymer ?
#
loop_
_entity_poly.entity_id
_entity_poly.type
_entity_poly.pdbx_seq_one_letter_code
_entity_poly.pdbx_strand_id
1 'polypeptide(L)'
;MRKVGVWAGVATLGVAVAGWLGAGVLLGQRVQAAVEALAPAQGPGPLRLLRHERGLWRSQGQLELTLAPGCVASPAPAWVMRVDYTVSHLPLPHRLASLDWKALQQERTVAAFRAVFGEVDGLAGQGRLGLGGALQAWVPVPAWTLNRAGLTLEAAPSELQVRLDGPALGLAWTLPQLLTGGRGPAWAAGGLALDVDLTDRHRGLGQLQLTADRLETGLAQLQGLSLLTRSTAQGDRLDLSITPAVRQLQLAGVELSGLEMQWALQGLDAASVHTLVPLLGQGCGAPALSPQEGRAAAAALTRLLARGLSLGVPHLGGQSAQGALAGRLMVTLAEAPGGQPALATQLRAEGRLQVGAGLMPSGQREAALQQGWAVPQGEDLTLAFEYAEGVLRLNGQVQEVSRVPALLRAVDEALREGLAQWGGRSAGAPAAAAALPEPLPEPLPLPRPASGGGADTANPP
;
A
#
# COMPACT_ATOMS: atom_id res chain seq x y z
N MET A 1 20.40 60.71 34.83
CA MET A 1 19.41 59.77 34.22
C MET A 1 20.01 58.72 33.26
N ARG A 2 21.32 58.73 32.95
CA ARG A 2 21.95 57.79 31.98
C ARG A 2 22.38 56.41 32.53
N LYS A 3 22.33 56.19 33.85
CA LYS A 3 22.77 54.94 34.51
C LYS A 3 21.66 53.90 34.75
N VAL A 4 20.39 54.28 34.65
CA VAL A 4 19.24 53.36 34.89
C VAL A 4 18.92 52.52 33.64
N GLY A 5 19.19 53.03 32.42
CA GLY A 5 18.96 52.30 31.16
C GLY A 5 19.92 51.14 30.89
N VAL A 6 21.15 51.19 31.42
CA VAL A 6 22.15 50.11 31.22
C VAL A 6 21.84 48.88 32.08
N TRP A 7 21.36 49.08 33.32
CA TRP A 7 20.97 47.97 34.20
C TRP A 7 19.67 47.29 33.75
N ALA A 8 18.71 48.06 33.21
CA ALA A 8 17.49 47.48 32.63
C ALA A 8 17.78 46.61 31.39
N GLY A 9 18.74 47.02 30.54
CA GLY A 9 19.20 46.25 29.37
C GLY A 9 19.98 44.99 29.72
N VAL A 10 20.86 45.03 30.74
CA VAL A 10 21.59 43.85 31.22
C VAL A 10 20.66 42.86 31.93
N ALA A 11 19.65 43.32 32.67
CA ALA A 11 18.67 42.46 33.32
C ALA A 11 17.73 41.78 32.32
N THR A 12 17.27 42.48 31.27
CA THR A 12 16.48 41.87 30.19
C THR A 12 17.29 40.91 29.33
N LEU A 13 18.56 41.22 29.03
CA LEU A 13 19.47 40.29 28.35
C LEU A 13 19.76 39.07 29.23
N GLY A 14 19.94 39.25 30.55
CA GLY A 14 20.15 38.18 31.52
C GLY A 14 18.94 37.24 31.66
N VAL A 15 17.72 37.77 31.65
CA VAL A 15 16.48 36.97 31.67
C VAL A 15 16.22 36.29 30.32
N ALA A 16 16.52 36.95 29.20
CA ALA A 16 16.43 36.34 27.88
C ALA A 16 17.46 35.21 27.70
N VAL A 17 18.70 35.41 28.16
CA VAL A 17 19.74 34.39 28.20
C VAL A 17 19.34 33.28 29.16
N ALA A 18 18.93 33.56 30.40
CA ALA A 18 18.49 32.53 31.35
C ALA A 18 17.24 31.75 30.90
N GLY A 19 16.30 32.41 30.23
CA GLY A 19 15.15 31.77 29.58
C GLY A 19 15.56 30.89 28.40
N TRP A 20 16.56 31.30 27.64
CA TRP A 20 17.15 30.53 26.54
C TRP A 20 18.00 29.34 27.04
N LEU A 21 18.77 29.52 28.13
CA LEU A 21 19.47 28.47 28.88
C LEU A 21 18.48 27.43 29.43
N GLY A 22 17.42 27.89 30.10
CA GLY A 22 16.38 27.04 30.67
C GLY A 22 15.57 26.29 29.62
N ALA A 23 15.28 26.94 28.48
CA ALA A 23 14.69 26.28 27.32
C ALA A 23 15.60 25.17 26.77
N GLY A 24 16.91 25.37 26.71
CA GLY A 24 17.87 24.34 26.32
C GLY A 24 17.81 23.10 27.22
N VAL A 25 17.77 23.27 28.54
CA VAL A 25 17.67 22.15 29.50
C VAL A 25 16.35 21.38 29.37
N LEU A 26 15.22 22.08 29.27
CA LEU A 26 13.90 21.48 29.08
C LEU A 26 13.81 20.74 27.73
N LEU A 27 14.39 21.30 26.67
CA LEU A 27 14.48 20.66 25.37
C LEU A 27 15.35 19.40 25.43
N GLY A 28 16.47 19.44 26.15
CA GLY A 28 17.31 18.27 26.39
C GLY A 28 16.55 17.13 27.08
N GLN A 29 15.71 17.42 28.07
CA GLN A 29 14.85 16.42 28.73
C GLN A 29 13.80 15.84 27.78
N ARG A 30 13.17 16.67 26.94
CA ARG A 30 12.18 16.22 25.95
C ARG A 30 12.83 15.37 24.85
N VAL A 31 14.02 15.75 24.40
CA VAL A 31 14.80 14.96 23.43
C VAL A 31 15.13 13.59 24.01
N GLN A 32 15.56 13.54 25.26
CA GLN A 32 15.83 12.27 25.95
C GLN A 32 14.57 11.39 26.01
N ALA A 33 13.45 11.92 26.48
CA ALA A 33 12.19 11.19 26.55
C ALA A 33 11.70 10.71 25.17
N ALA A 34 11.89 11.53 24.12
CA ALA A 34 11.54 11.17 22.75
C ALA A 34 12.44 10.04 22.20
N VAL A 35 13.75 10.10 22.46
CA VAL A 35 14.70 9.04 22.07
C VAL A 35 14.38 7.73 22.79
N GLU A 36 14.11 7.77 24.09
CA GLU A 36 13.74 6.58 24.87
C GLU A 36 12.40 5.98 24.41
N ALA A 37 11.43 6.82 24.01
CA ALA A 37 10.16 6.36 23.44
C ALA A 37 10.31 5.76 22.02
N LEU A 38 11.23 6.30 21.21
CA LEU A 38 11.51 5.83 19.84
C LEU A 38 12.38 4.56 19.82
N ALA A 39 13.32 4.44 20.76
CA ALA A 39 14.30 3.37 20.83
C ALA A 39 14.46 2.94 22.29
N PRO A 40 13.53 2.13 22.82
CA PRO A 40 13.66 1.64 24.19
C PRO A 40 14.97 0.86 24.36
N ALA A 41 15.61 0.99 25.53
CA ALA A 41 16.86 0.29 25.82
C ALA A 41 16.68 -1.24 25.91
N GLN A 42 15.45 -1.70 26.18
CA GLN A 42 15.08 -3.10 26.29
C GLN A 42 13.71 -3.31 25.61
N GLY A 43 13.59 -4.42 24.87
CA GLY A 43 12.34 -4.80 24.20
C GLY A 43 12.57 -5.22 22.74
N PRO A 44 11.63 -5.99 22.16
CA PRO A 44 11.67 -6.32 20.74
C PRO A 44 11.33 -5.07 19.92
N GLY A 45 12.27 -4.58 19.12
CA GLY A 45 12.06 -3.43 18.25
C GLY A 45 13.20 -3.26 17.25
N PRO A 46 12.95 -2.60 16.10
CA PRO A 46 13.97 -2.37 15.08
C PRO A 46 15.02 -1.35 15.54
N LEU A 47 14.75 -0.58 16.59
CA LEU A 47 15.65 0.41 17.16
C LEU A 47 15.90 0.12 18.63
N ARG A 48 17.17 0.09 19.02
CA ARG A 48 17.60 -0.09 20.41
C ARG A 48 18.57 1.01 20.82
N LEU A 49 18.31 1.68 21.94
CA LEU A 49 19.23 2.68 22.47
C LEU A 49 20.43 1.99 23.14
N LEU A 50 21.64 2.28 22.67
CA LEU A 50 22.89 1.76 23.25
C LEU A 50 23.47 2.72 24.28
N ARG A 51 23.52 4.01 23.96
CA ARG A 51 24.06 5.07 24.82
C ARG A 51 23.39 6.40 24.53
N HIS A 52 23.13 7.18 25.57
CA HIS A 52 22.71 8.57 25.46
C HIS A 52 23.46 9.41 26.50
N GLU A 53 24.07 10.49 26.07
CA GLU A 53 24.73 11.48 26.91
C GLU A 53 24.08 12.84 26.67
N ARG A 54 23.45 13.34 27.73
CA ARG A 54 22.80 14.65 27.72
C ARG A 54 23.78 15.72 28.18
N GLY A 55 24.10 16.67 27.31
CA GLY A 55 24.78 17.91 27.66
C GLY A 55 23.82 19.09 27.80
N LEU A 56 24.35 20.25 28.18
CA LEU A 56 23.56 21.47 28.39
C LEU A 56 22.99 22.07 27.09
N TRP A 57 23.66 21.86 25.95
CA TRP A 57 23.29 22.43 24.63
C TRP A 57 23.32 21.44 23.48
N ARG A 58 23.97 20.31 23.74
CA ARG A 58 24.17 19.24 22.80
C ARG A 58 23.96 17.94 23.56
N SER A 59 23.22 17.03 22.95
CA SER A 59 23.11 15.64 23.39
C SER A 59 23.71 14.76 22.30
N GLN A 60 24.29 13.64 22.68
CA GLN A 60 24.88 12.69 21.74
C GLN A 60 24.56 11.27 22.18
N GLY A 61 24.54 10.33 21.24
CA GLY A 61 24.27 8.95 21.60
C GLY A 61 24.47 8.00 20.45
N GLN A 62 24.20 6.74 20.75
CA GLN A 62 24.35 5.61 19.85
C GLN A 62 23.08 4.77 19.90
N LEU A 63 22.53 4.46 18.73
CA LEU A 63 21.42 3.53 18.54
C LEU A 63 21.93 2.32 17.76
N GLU A 64 21.25 1.21 17.92
CA GLU A 64 21.35 0.05 17.06
C GLU A 64 20.08 -0.06 16.23
N LEU A 65 20.23 -0.08 14.92
CA LEU A 65 19.15 -0.34 13.97
C LEU A 65 19.25 -1.79 13.51
N THR A 66 18.23 -2.58 13.80
CA THR A 66 18.09 -3.95 13.29
C THR A 66 17.01 -3.98 12.22
N LEU A 67 17.43 -4.27 10.99
CA LEU A 67 16.56 -4.54 9.85
C LEU A 67 16.43 -6.05 9.70
N ALA A 68 15.31 -6.60 10.17
CA ALA A 68 15.00 -8.00 9.96
C ALA A 68 14.65 -8.26 8.48
N PRO A 69 15.03 -9.42 7.91
CA PRO A 69 14.50 -9.83 6.61
C PRO A 69 12.97 -9.94 6.75
N GLY A 70 12.23 -9.45 5.76
CA GLY A 70 10.78 -9.70 5.69
C GLY A 70 10.47 -11.20 5.57
N CYS A 71 9.18 -11.56 5.54
CA CYS A 71 8.66 -12.94 5.51
C CYS A 71 9.06 -13.83 4.31
N VAL A 72 10.13 -13.52 3.59
CA VAL A 72 10.71 -14.41 2.59
C VAL A 72 11.53 -15.46 3.34
N ALA A 73 11.24 -16.74 3.10
CA ALA A 73 11.91 -17.91 3.68
C ALA A 73 13.39 -18.00 3.26
N SER A 74 14.19 -17.04 3.69
CA SER A 74 15.64 -17.01 3.53
C SER A 74 16.25 -16.83 4.91
N PRO A 75 17.21 -17.68 5.32
CA PRO A 75 17.95 -17.53 6.58
C PRO A 75 18.94 -16.34 6.51
N ALA A 76 18.55 -15.26 5.84
CA ALA A 76 19.37 -14.07 5.72
C ALA A 76 19.54 -13.48 7.14
N PRO A 77 20.78 -13.22 7.59
CA PRO A 77 20.99 -12.59 8.88
C PRO A 77 20.36 -11.20 8.87
N ALA A 78 19.76 -10.80 9.99
CA ALA A 78 19.29 -9.43 10.18
C ALA A 78 20.44 -8.43 9.96
N TRP A 79 20.16 -7.35 9.24
CA TRP A 79 21.13 -6.29 9.02
C TRP A 79 21.16 -5.40 10.26
N VAL A 80 22.33 -5.29 10.88
CA VAL A 80 22.50 -4.49 12.10
C VAL A 80 23.46 -3.33 11.80
N MET A 81 23.01 -2.10 12.07
CA MET A 81 23.79 -0.88 11.90
C MET A 81 23.89 -0.12 13.23
N ARG A 82 25.05 0.50 13.48
CA ARG A 82 25.20 1.43 14.60
C ARG A 82 24.94 2.85 14.10
N VAL A 83 24.01 3.54 14.71
CA VAL A 83 23.68 4.93 14.39
C VAL A 83 24.23 5.83 15.49
N ASP A 84 25.29 6.56 15.16
CA ASP A 84 25.82 7.63 16.01
C ASP A 84 25.02 8.91 15.71
N TYR A 85 24.49 9.58 16.74
CA TYR A 85 23.71 10.80 16.56
C TYR A 85 24.16 11.92 17.50
N THR A 86 23.93 13.15 17.05
CA THR A 86 24.09 14.38 17.80
C THR A 86 22.81 15.21 17.67
N VAL A 87 22.29 15.69 18.79
CA VAL A 87 21.21 16.67 18.83
C VAL A 87 21.75 17.97 19.40
N SER A 88 21.63 19.07 18.66
CA SER A 88 21.88 20.41 19.18
C SER A 88 20.55 21.05 19.54
N HIS A 89 20.32 21.26 20.83
CA HIS A 89 19.07 21.82 21.36
C HIS A 89 19.19 23.32 21.66
N LEU A 90 19.86 24.03 20.76
CA LEU A 90 19.97 25.48 20.77
C LEU A 90 18.70 26.06 20.12
N PRO A 91 17.77 26.65 20.89
CA PRO A 91 16.52 27.13 20.31
C PRO A 91 16.79 28.34 19.43
N LEU A 92 16.37 28.26 18.17
CA LEU A 92 16.45 29.31 17.17
C LEU A 92 15.01 29.71 16.76
N PRO A 93 14.80 30.92 16.21
CA PRO A 93 13.44 31.43 15.91
C PRO A 93 12.57 30.51 15.04
N HIS A 94 13.18 29.58 14.30
CA HIS A 94 12.51 28.66 13.38
C HIS A 94 12.72 27.17 13.72
N ARG A 95 13.44 26.82 14.81
CA ARG A 95 13.71 25.42 15.19
C ARG A 95 14.08 25.29 16.67
N LEU A 96 13.61 24.23 17.32
CA LEU A 96 13.94 23.91 18.72
C LEU A 96 15.25 23.13 18.83
N ALA A 97 15.51 22.25 17.86
CA ALA A 97 16.73 21.45 17.83
C ALA A 97 17.11 21.09 16.39
N SER A 98 18.40 20.80 16.16
CA SER A 98 18.90 20.11 14.97
C SER A 98 19.45 18.75 15.34
N LEU A 99 19.32 17.79 14.42
CA LEU A 99 19.79 16.42 14.54
C LEU A 99 20.79 16.16 13.41
N ASP A 100 21.93 15.59 13.73
CA ASP A 100 22.89 15.05 12.77
C ASP A 100 23.13 13.59 13.14
N TRP A 101 23.13 12.69 12.17
CA TRP A 101 23.34 11.28 12.43
C TRP A 101 24.20 10.62 11.35
N LYS A 102 24.93 9.57 11.75
CA LYS A 102 25.73 8.72 10.88
C LYS A 102 25.50 7.27 11.26
N ALA A 103 25.02 6.48 10.31
CA ALA A 103 24.84 5.04 10.44
C ALA A 103 26.06 4.31 9.84
N LEU A 104 26.81 3.65 10.71
CA LEU A 104 27.99 2.88 10.40
C LEU A 104 27.65 1.39 10.38
N GLN A 105 28.26 0.67 9.44
CA GLN A 105 28.13 -0.78 9.36
C GLN A 105 28.88 -1.47 10.49
N GLN A 106 28.37 -2.62 10.93
CA GLN A 106 29.10 -3.52 11.83
C GLN A 106 29.97 -4.48 11.01
N GLU A 107 31.05 -5.00 11.59
CA GLU A 107 32.04 -5.87 10.88
C GLU A 107 31.39 -7.01 10.08
N ARG A 108 30.28 -7.58 10.58
CA ARG A 108 29.55 -8.68 9.94
C ARG A 108 28.78 -8.26 8.68
N THR A 109 28.47 -6.98 8.49
CA THR A 109 27.65 -6.46 7.38
C THR A 109 28.42 -5.55 6.42
N VAL A 110 29.67 -5.17 6.73
CA VAL A 110 30.49 -4.26 5.90
C VAL A 110 30.65 -4.76 4.46
N ALA A 111 30.98 -6.04 4.25
CA ALA A 111 31.18 -6.60 2.91
C ALA A 111 29.87 -6.56 2.08
N ALA A 112 28.75 -6.90 2.70
CA ALA A 112 27.44 -6.85 2.05
C ALA A 112 27.01 -5.41 1.73
N PHE A 113 27.33 -4.45 2.60
CA PHE A 113 27.05 -3.04 2.35
C PHE A 113 27.91 -2.47 1.22
N ARG A 114 29.22 -2.73 1.23
CA ARG A 114 30.13 -2.28 0.15
C ARG A 114 29.79 -2.91 -1.19
N ALA A 115 29.26 -4.13 -1.19
CA ALA A 115 28.74 -4.75 -2.40
C ALA A 115 27.53 -4.02 -3.02
N VAL A 116 26.81 -3.20 -2.23
CA VAL A 116 25.63 -2.45 -2.67
C VAL A 116 25.96 -0.96 -2.89
N PHE A 117 26.69 -0.33 -1.97
CA PHE A 117 26.93 1.13 -1.96
C PHE A 117 28.37 1.52 -2.31
N GLY A 118 29.23 0.58 -2.70
CA GLY A 118 30.64 0.83 -3.04
C GLY A 118 31.48 1.22 -1.83
N GLU A 119 32.42 2.16 -2.02
CA GLU A 119 33.39 2.61 -1.01
C GLU A 119 32.82 3.61 0.03
N VAL A 120 31.50 3.76 0.12
CA VAL A 120 30.89 4.66 1.10
C VAL A 120 31.01 4.05 2.51
N ASP A 121 31.49 4.84 3.48
CA ASP A 121 31.73 4.38 4.86
C ASP A 121 30.45 4.16 5.69
N GLY A 122 29.32 4.67 5.23
CA GLY A 122 28.03 4.58 5.92
C GLY A 122 27.02 5.59 5.38
N LEU A 123 25.81 5.56 5.95
CA LEU A 123 24.78 6.54 5.64
C LEU A 123 24.84 7.70 6.63
N ALA A 124 24.52 8.90 6.19
CA ALA A 124 24.44 10.07 7.07
C ALA A 124 23.22 10.89 6.70
N GLY A 125 22.70 11.63 7.68
CA GLY A 125 21.55 12.50 7.44
C GLY A 125 21.43 13.59 8.49
N GLN A 126 20.51 14.49 8.22
CA GLN A 126 20.24 15.65 9.05
C GLN A 126 18.76 15.69 9.43
N GLY A 127 18.43 16.44 10.46
CA GLY A 127 17.06 16.64 10.88
C GLY A 127 16.87 17.89 11.73
N ARG A 128 15.61 18.22 11.99
CA ARG A 128 15.22 19.32 12.85
C ARG A 128 13.95 19.01 13.62
N LEU A 129 13.85 19.58 14.80
CA LEU A 129 12.63 19.63 15.58
C LEU A 129 12.02 21.03 15.43
N GLY A 130 10.84 21.12 14.83
CA GLY A 130 10.09 22.37 14.68
C GLY A 130 9.53 22.87 16.00
N LEU A 131 9.11 24.15 16.05
CA LEU A 131 8.51 24.76 17.24
C LEU A 131 7.23 24.03 17.72
N GLY A 132 6.47 23.45 16.78
CA GLY A 132 5.29 22.63 17.07
C GLY A 132 5.58 21.21 17.55
N GLY A 133 6.85 20.80 17.65
CA GLY A 133 7.24 19.44 18.03
C GLY A 133 7.36 18.45 16.86
N ALA A 134 7.08 18.87 15.63
CA ALA A 134 7.26 18.05 14.44
C ALA A 134 8.76 17.78 14.19
N LEU A 135 9.13 16.51 14.08
CA LEU A 135 10.45 16.06 13.66
C LEU A 135 10.49 15.96 12.13
N GLN A 136 11.54 16.51 11.51
CA GLN A 136 11.81 16.37 10.09
C GLN A 136 13.23 15.85 9.92
N ALA A 137 13.44 14.90 9.01
CA ALA A 137 14.74 14.33 8.70
C ALA A 137 14.92 14.26 7.18
N TRP A 138 16.16 14.48 6.73
CA TRP A 138 16.62 14.33 5.36
C TRP A 138 17.75 13.31 5.33
N VAL A 139 17.61 12.34 4.43
CA VAL A 139 18.47 11.19 4.31
C VAL A 139 18.94 11.13 2.85
N PRO A 140 20.11 11.70 2.53
CA PRO A 140 20.72 11.45 1.24
C PRO A 140 21.09 9.97 1.13
N VAL A 141 20.65 9.34 0.05
CA VAL A 141 20.95 7.95 -0.27
C VAL A 141 21.92 7.95 -1.44
N PRO A 142 23.14 7.43 -1.27
CA PRO A 142 24.12 7.38 -2.36
C PRO A 142 23.63 6.43 -3.47
N ALA A 143 24.25 6.55 -4.64
CA ALA A 143 24.05 5.59 -5.72
C ALA A 143 24.34 4.17 -5.22
N TRP A 144 23.58 3.20 -5.71
CA TRP A 144 23.75 1.81 -5.32
C TRP A 144 23.58 0.86 -6.50
N THR A 145 24.27 -0.27 -6.42
CA THR A 145 24.23 -1.34 -7.40
C THR A 145 23.99 -2.67 -6.69
N LEU A 146 22.89 -3.34 -6.99
CA LEU A 146 22.60 -4.68 -6.48
C LEU A 146 22.85 -5.71 -7.57
N ASN A 147 23.79 -6.62 -7.33
CA ASN A 147 24.05 -7.78 -8.18
C ASN A 147 23.56 -9.05 -7.50
N ARG A 148 22.47 -9.65 -7.99
CA ARG A 148 21.95 -10.92 -7.47
C ARG A 148 21.45 -11.83 -8.58
N ALA A 149 21.88 -13.10 -8.53
CA ALA A 149 21.44 -14.15 -9.45
C ALA A 149 21.60 -13.80 -10.95
N GLY A 150 22.60 -13.00 -11.31
CA GLY A 150 22.83 -12.55 -12.69
C GLY A 150 21.97 -11.38 -13.14
N LEU A 151 21.18 -10.78 -12.25
CA LEU A 151 20.50 -9.51 -12.44
C LEU A 151 21.31 -8.39 -11.77
N THR A 152 21.48 -7.29 -12.48
CA THR A 152 22.08 -6.06 -11.99
C THR A 152 20.99 -4.99 -11.89
N LEU A 153 20.85 -4.38 -10.72
CA LEU A 153 19.99 -3.22 -10.50
C LEU A 153 20.89 -2.05 -10.13
N GLU A 154 20.76 -0.93 -10.81
CA GLU A 154 21.52 0.30 -10.55
C GLU A 154 20.57 1.45 -10.28
N ALA A 155 20.80 2.18 -9.19
CA ALA A 155 19.99 3.32 -8.81
C ALA A 155 20.86 4.57 -8.65
N ALA A 156 20.37 5.68 -9.21
CA ALA A 156 20.97 6.99 -9.02
C ALA A 156 20.90 7.43 -7.54
N PRO A 157 21.74 8.41 -7.10
CA PRO A 157 21.57 9.02 -5.79
C PRO A 157 20.14 9.55 -5.62
N SER A 158 19.58 9.35 -4.43
CA SER A 158 18.22 9.75 -4.09
C SER A 158 18.18 10.50 -2.76
N GLU A 159 17.06 11.15 -2.46
CA GLU A 159 16.83 11.80 -1.18
C GLU A 159 15.53 11.28 -0.58
N LEU A 160 15.60 10.89 0.69
CA LEU A 160 14.45 10.51 1.50
C LEU A 160 14.22 11.59 2.56
N GLN A 161 13.02 12.16 2.56
CA GLN A 161 12.54 13.05 3.60
C GLN A 161 11.53 12.31 4.47
N VAL A 162 11.65 12.44 5.78
CA VAL A 162 10.70 11.90 6.77
C VAL A 162 10.22 13.02 7.68
N ARG A 163 8.91 13.06 7.94
CA ARG A 163 8.27 13.99 8.87
C ARG A 163 7.41 13.22 9.86
N LEU A 164 7.59 13.47 11.14
CA LEU A 164 6.75 12.91 12.21
C LEU A 164 6.14 14.06 13.01
N ASP A 165 4.82 14.07 13.13
CA ASP A 165 4.09 15.11 13.85
C ASP A 165 2.90 14.49 14.60
N GLY A 166 3.05 14.25 15.91
CA GLY A 166 2.05 13.51 16.68
C GLY A 166 1.79 12.11 16.09
N PRO A 167 0.56 11.76 15.70
CA PRO A 167 0.24 10.50 15.00
C PRO A 167 0.49 10.57 13.47
N ALA A 168 0.70 11.75 12.90
CA ALA A 168 0.92 11.91 11.47
C ALA A 168 2.34 11.47 11.06
N LEU A 169 2.46 10.95 9.83
CA LEU A 169 3.73 10.54 9.20
C LEU A 169 3.74 11.04 7.76
N GLY A 170 4.74 11.86 7.43
CA GLY A 170 5.10 12.19 6.06
C GLY A 170 6.36 11.43 5.64
N LEU A 171 6.38 10.87 4.44
CA LEU A 171 7.57 10.35 3.78
C LEU A 171 7.56 10.83 2.34
N ALA A 172 8.67 11.38 1.85
CA ALA A 172 8.84 11.69 0.44
C ALA A 172 10.20 11.15 0.01
N TRP A 173 10.20 10.28 -0.99
CA TRP A 173 11.42 9.71 -1.56
C TRP A 173 11.39 9.90 -3.06
N THR A 174 12.47 10.46 -3.62
CA THR A 174 12.60 10.63 -5.07
C THR A 174 13.84 9.90 -5.55
N LEU A 175 13.67 9.06 -6.58
CA LEU A 175 14.73 8.31 -7.24
C LEU A 175 14.73 8.68 -8.73
N PRO A 176 15.70 9.49 -9.20
CA PRO A 176 15.72 9.98 -10.57
C PRO A 176 15.75 8.88 -11.63
N GLN A 177 16.49 7.80 -11.35
CA GLN A 177 16.71 6.72 -12.30
C GLN A 177 16.95 5.39 -11.59
N LEU A 178 16.33 4.35 -12.13
CA LEU A 178 16.57 2.95 -11.79
C LEU A 178 16.75 2.17 -13.09
N LEU A 179 17.89 1.49 -13.22
CA LEU A 179 18.26 0.70 -14.38
C LEU A 179 18.40 -0.76 -14.00
N THR A 180 18.06 -1.63 -14.95
CA THR A 180 18.27 -3.07 -14.80
C THR A 180 19.03 -3.64 -15.97
N GLY A 181 19.90 -4.60 -15.67
CA GLY A 181 20.72 -5.30 -16.65
C GLY A 181 21.00 -6.74 -16.24
N GLY A 182 21.83 -7.42 -17.04
CA GLY A 182 22.23 -8.80 -16.81
C GLY A 182 21.42 -9.83 -17.60
N ARG A 183 21.14 -10.99 -17.00
CA ARG A 183 20.41 -12.11 -17.63
C ARG A 183 18.89 -11.87 -17.60
N GLY A 184 18.42 -10.94 -18.40
CA GLY A 184 17.00 -10.65 -18.54
C GLY A 184 16.74 -9.46 -19.47
N PRO A 185 15.47 -9.22 -19.87
CA PRO A 185 15.11 -8.01 -20.59
C PRO A 185 15.43 -6.80 -19.72
N ALA A 186 16.29 -5.92 -20.23
CA ALA A 186 16.60 -4.66 -19.58
C ALA A 186 15.34 -3.79 -19.53
N TRP A 187 15.14 -3.15 -18.39
CA TRP A 187 14.14 -2.11 -18.20
C TRP A 187 14.74 -0.94 -17.43
N ALA A 188 14.21 0.24 -17.71
CA ALA A 188 14.62 1.50 -17.11
C ALA A 188 13.38 2.21 -16.58
N ALA A 189 13.47 2.72 -15.36
CA ALA A 189 12.47 3.60 -14.76
C ALA A 189 13.11 4.96 -14.49
N GLY A 190 12.39 6.03 -14.83
CA GLY A 190 12.79 7.41 -14.60
C GLY A 190 11.76 8.14 -13.75
N GLY A 191 12.23 9.04 -12.87
CA GLY A 191 11.38 9.88 -12.04
C GLY A 191 10.50 9.05 -11.09
N LEU A 192 11.09 8.06 -10.42
CA LEU A 192 10.40 7.29 -9.40
C LEU A 192 10.20 8.18 -8.16
N ALA A 193 8.98 8.20 -7.61
CA ALA A 193 8.73 8.88 -6.35
C ALA A 193 7.77 8.07 -5.47
N LEU A 194 8.01 8.10 -4.16
CA LEU A 194 7.13 7.55 -3.14
C LEU A 194 6.79 8.67 -2.16
N ASP A 195 5.51 9.03 -2.12
CA ASP A 195 4.96 9.97 -1.17
C ASP A 195 4.00 9.25 -0.23
N VAL A 196 4.19 9.39 1.07
CA VAL A 196 3.30 8.90 2.11
C VAL A 196 2.89 10.10 2.94
N ASP A 197 1.60 10.32 3.10
CA ASP A 197 1.04 11.34 3.97
C ASP A 197 -0.06 10.71 4.81
N LEU A 198 0.34 10.16 5.95
CA LEU A 198 -0.57 9.58 6.93
C LEU A 198 -0.99 10.64 7.94
N THR A 199 -2.29 10.79 8.11
CA THR A 199 -2.88 11.59 9.19
C THR A 199 -2.82 10.85 10.53
N ASP A 200 -2.86 9.52 10.48
CA ASP A 200 -2.68 8.65 11.65
C ASP A 200 -1.95 7.35 11.24
N ARG A 201 -0.65 7.27 11.55
CA ARG A 201 0.18 6.09 11.25
C ARG A 201 -0.19 4.85 12.08
N HIS A 202 -0.82 5.03 13.24
CA HIS A 202 -1.22 3.93 14.10
C HIS A 202 -2.48 3.23 13.57
N ARG A 203 -3.31 4.00 12.86
CA ARG A 203 -4.53 3.50 12.20
C ARG A 203 -4.36 3.29 10.69
N GLY A 204 -3.23 3.70 10.10
CA GLY A 204 -2.99 3.62 8.66
C GLY A 204 -3.91 4.53 7.85
N LEU A 205 -4.29 5.69 8.40
CA LEU A 205 -5.17 6.67 7.74
C LEU A 205 -4.35 7.72 7.01
N GLY A 206 -4.77 8.09 5.81
CA GLY A 206 -4.10 9.04 4.92
C GLY A 206 -3.92 8.49 3.52
N GLN A 207 -2.82 8.83 2.86
CA GLN A 207 -2.53 8.40 1.50
C GLN A 207 -1.09 7.95 1.29
N LEU A 208 -0.90 7.03 0.35
CA LEU A 208 0.39 6.59 -0.18
C LEU A 208 0.31 6.69 -1.70
N GLN A 209 1.28 7.35 -2.31
CA GLN A 209 1.37 7.53 -3.74
C GLN A 209 2.75 7.05 -4.22
N LEU A 210 2.75 6.15 -5.18
CA LEU A 210 3.95 5.72 -5.90
C LEU A 210 3.82 6.18 -7.36
N THR A 211 4.80 6.91 -7.88
CA THR A 211 4.80 7.38 -9.28
C THR A 211 6.07 6.98 -10.02
N ALA A 212 5.95 6.90 -11.34
CA ALA A 212 7.09 6.87 -12.26
C ALA A 212 6.77 7.75 -13.47
N ASP A 213 7.63 8.71 -13.78
CA ASP A 213 7.47 9.55 -14.97
C ASP A 213 7.52 8.72 -16.25
N ARG A 214 8.42 7.73 -16.27
CA ARG A 214 8.58 6.80 -17.38
C ARG A 214 9.02 5.42 -16.91
N LEU A 215 8.48 4.39 -17.55
CA LEU A 215 8.97 3.02 -17.46
C LEU A 215 9.14 2.47 -18.88
N GLU A 216 10.36 2.10 -19.24
CA GLU A 216 10.71 1.52 -20.53
C GLU A 216 11.13 0.07 -20.33
N THR A 217 10.52 -0.83 -21.12
CA THR A 217 10.91 -2.23 -21.22
C THR A 217 11.18 -2.54 -22.69
N GLY A 218 11.78 -3.69 -23.00
CA GLY A 218 11.96 -4.11 -24.39
C GLY A 218 10.66 -4.28 -25.20
N LEU A 219 9.49 -4.31 -24.57
CA LEU A 219 8.19 -4.56 -25.23
C LEU A 219 7.18 -3.41 -25.09
N ALA A 220 7.33 -2.58 -24.07
CA ALA A 220 6.34 -1.57 -23.69
C ALA A 220 7.00 -0.31 -23.15
N GLN A 221 6.38 0.84 -23.41
CA GLN A 221 6.71 2.12 -22.81
C GLN A 221 5.50 2.67 -22.06
N LEU A 222 5.67 3.02 -20.79
CA LEU A 222 4.67 3.65 -19.96
C LEU A 222 5.13 5.06 -19.60
N GLN A 223 4.21 6.01 -19.60
CA GLN A 223 4.45 7.37 -19.10
C GLN A 223 3.42 7.73 -18.03
N GLY A 224 3.88 8.41 -16.98
CA GLY A 224 3.04 8.89 -15.89
C GLY A 224 2.31 7.74 -15.19
N LEU A 225 3.06 6.72 -14.76
CA LEU A 225 2.54 5.68 -13.88
C LEU A 225 2.27 6.31 -12.50
N SER A 226 1.11 6.02 -11.93
CA SER A 226 0.74 6.41 -10.57
C SER A 226 -0.02 5.27 -9.91
N LEU A 227 0.28 4.99 -8.65
CA LEU A 227 -0.48 4.10 -7.78
C LEU A 227 -0.82 4.89 -6.52
N LEU A 228 -2.08 5.29 -6.39
CA LEU A 228 -2.58 6.01 -5.23
C LEU A 228 -3.37 5.07 -4.32
N THR A 229 -2.93 4.88 -3.09
CA THR A 229 -3.69 4.25 -2.02
C THR A 229 -4.20 5.32 -1.07
N ARG A 230 -5.47 5.28 -0.71
CA ARG A 230 -6.07 6.21 0.26
C ARG A 230 -6.91 5.46 1.27
N SER A 231 -6.74 5.78 2.54
CA SER A 231 -7.46 5.22 3.66
C SER A 231 -8.06 6.35 4.49
N THR A 232 -9.36 6.30 4.73
CA THR A 232 -10.09 7.33 5.48
C THR A 232 -11.01 6.70 6.52
N ALA A 233 -11.30 7.45 7.57
CA ALA A 233 -12.25 7.03 8.60
C ALA A 233 -13.42 8.00 8.64
N GLN A 234 -14.64 7.47 8.64
CA GLN A 234 -15.87 8.23 8.86
C GLN A 234 -16.58 7.64 10.09
N GLY A 235 -16.42 8.28 11.24
CA GLY A 235 -16.89 7.74 12.51
C GLY A 235 -16.23 6.40 12.83
N ASP A 236 -17.03 5.34 12.89
CA ASP A 236 -16.58 3.97 13.17
C ASP A 236 -16.39 3.10 11.90
N ARG A 237 -16.45 3.73 10.73
CA ARG A 237 -16.25 3.09 9.42
C ARG A 237 -14.91 3.48 8.80
N LEU A 238 -14.28 2.53 8.10
CA LEU A 238 -13.05 2.71 7.33
C LEU A 238 -13.34 2.48 5.85
N ASP A 239 -12.82 3.39 5.02
CA ASP A 239 -12.83 3.29 3.57
C ASP A 239 -11.40 3.23 3.05
N LEU A 240 -11.13 2.33 2.12
CA LEU A 240 -9.86 2.13 1.44
C LEU A 240 -10.09 2.21 -0.07
N SER A 241 -9.23 2.93 -0.79
CA SER A 241 -9.20 2.90 -2.25
C SER A 241 -7.78 2.74 -2.77
N ILE A 242 -7.62 2.00 -3.86
CA ILE A 242 -6.36 1.79 -4.58
C ILE A 242 -6.59 2.13 -6.05
N THR A 243 -5.90 3.13 -6.56
CA THR A 243 -6.06 3.67 -7.91
C THR A 243 -4.73 3.60 -8.67
N PRO A 244 -4.42 2.48 -9.34
CA PRO A 244 -3.46 2.46 -10.44
C PRO A 244 -3.96 3.33 -11.61
N ALA A 245 -3.05 4.13 -12.15
CA ALA A 245 -3.27 4.93 -13.34
C ALA A 245 -2.00 4.99 -14.19
N VAL A 246 -2.16 5.05 -15.51
CA VAL A 246 -1.11 5.25 -16.50
C VAL A 246 -1.59 6.29 -17.50
N ARG A 247 -0.85 7.39 -17.61
CA ARG A 247 -1.22 8.48 -18.52
C ARG A 247 -1.15 8.04 -19.98
N GLN A 248 -0.07 7.34 -20.35
CA GLN A 248 0.11 6.78 -21.69
C GLN A 248 0.81 5.42 -21.61
N LEU A 249 0.32 4.46 -22.38
CA LEU A 249 0.90 3.13 -22.57
C LEU A 249 1.05 2.88 -24.07
N GLN A 250 2.27 2.55 -24.49
CA GLN A 250 2.57 2.09 -25.85
C GLN A 250 3.00 0.63 -25.78
N LEU A 251 2.26 -0.25 -26.48
CA LEU A 251 2.52 -1.67 -26.54
C LEU A 251 2.26 -2.17 -27.96
N ALA A 252 3.27 -2.77 -28.60
CA ALA A 252 3.15 -3.36 -29.94
C ALA A 252 2.50 -2.44 -31.01
N GLY A 253 2.79 -1.14 -30.96
CA GLY A 253 2.24 -0.14 -31.89
C GLY A 253 0.83 0.37 -31.56
N VAL A 254 0.23 -0.12 -30.47
CA VAL A 254 -1.03 0.40 -29.93
C VAL A 254 -0.73 1.41 -28.83
N GLU A 255 -1.31 2.60 -28.95
CA GLU A 255 -1.25 3.64 -27.92
C GLU A 255 -2.58 3.69 -27.17
N LEU A 256 -2.48 3.57 -25.84
CA LEU A 256 -3.56 3.76 -24.90
C LEU A 256 -3.25 4.96 -24.00
N SER A 257 -4.27 5.72 -23.63
CA SER A 257 -4.12 6.90 -22.78
C SER A 257 -5.20 6.95 -21.70
N GLY A 258 -4.92 7.67 -20.62
CA GLY A 258 -5.84 7.87 -19.51
C GLY A 258 -6.34 6.56 -18.91
N LEU A 259 -5.45 5.56 -18.79
CA LEU A 259 -5.78 4.28 -18.18
C LEU A 259 -5.88 4.47 -16.68
N GLU A 260 -7.03 4.17 -16.09
CA GLU A 260 -7.21 4.22 -14.66
C GLU A 260 -8.18 3.16 -14.17
N MET A 261 -7.94 2.62 -12.99
CA MET A 261 -8.83 1.66 -12.36
C MET A 261 -8.79 1.89 -10.86
N GLN A 262 -9.87 2.43 -10.30
CA GLN A 262 -10.01 2.59 -8.87
C GLN A 262 -10.65 1.34 -8.30
N TRP A 263 -9.97 0.66 -7.39
CA TRP A 263 -10.55 -0.31 -6.47
C TRP A 263 -10.98 0.41 -5.20
N ALA A 264 -12.13 0.06 -4.66
CA ALA A 264 -12.61 0.61 -3.41
C ALA A 264 -13.18 -0.49 -2.50
N LEU A 265 -12.94 -0.33 -1.21
CA LEU A 265 -13.52 -1.09 -0.12
C LEU A 265 -14.06 -0.08 0.89
N GLN A 266 -15.37 0.01 1.05
CA GLN A 266 -16.01 1.06 1.84
C GLN A 266 -16.85 0.48 2.97
N GLY A 267 -17.01 1.26 4.03
CA GLY A 267 -17.90 0.95 5.14
C GLY A 267 -17.38 -0.15 6.07
N LEU A 268 -16.07 -0.45 6.10
CA LEU A 268 -15.55 -1.48 7.00
C LEU A 268 -15.71 -1.07 8.47
N ASP A 269 -16.20 -1.96 9.33
CA ASP A 269 -16.22 -1.73 10.77
C ASP A 269 -14.78 -1.61 11.32
N ALA A 270 -14.42 -0.43 11.83
CA ALA A 270 -13.05 -0.13 12.24
C ALA A 270 -12.54 -1.08 13.34
N ALA A 271 -13.40 -1.42 14.31
CA ALA A 271 -13.02 -2.31 15.41
C ALA A 271 -12.71 -3.73 14.94
N SER A 272 -13.47 -4.23 13.96
CA SER A 272 -13.26 -5.54 13.33
C SER A 272 -11.96 -5.56 12.54
N VAL A 273 -11.66 -4.52 11.76
CA VAL A 273 -10.38 -4.39 11.03
C VAL A 273 -9.19 -4.36 12.00
N HIS A 274 -9.28 -3.56 13.06
CA HIS A 274 -8.23 -3.49 14.09
C HIS A 274 -8.00 -4.83 14.81
N THR A 275 -9.02 -5.69 14.88
CA THR A 275 -8.90 -7.04 15.43
C THR A 275 -8.30 -8.02 14.42
N LEU A 276 -8.70 -7.95 13.16
CA LEU A 276 -8.30 -8.92 12.13
C LEU A 276 -6.90 -8.68 11.54
N VAL A 277 -6.51 -7.42 11.30
CA VAL A 277 -5.23 -7.10 10.65
C VAL A 277 -4.01 -7.65 11.40
N PRO A 278 -3.89 -7.50 12.74
CA PRO A 278 -2.76 -8.07 13.48
C PRO A 278 -2.69 -9.60 13.39
N LEU A 279 -3.85 -10.27 13.40
CA LEU A 279 -3.93 -11.74 13.31
C LEU A 279 -3.46 -12.25 11.95
N LEU A 280 -3.68 -11.48 10.88
CA LEU A 280 -3.20 -11.79 9.53
C LEU A 280 -1.71 -11.44 9.34
N GLY A 281 -1.23 -10.39 10.01
CA GLY A 281 0.14 -9.88 9.86
C GLY A 281 1.22 -10.67 10.62
N GLN A 282 0.85 -11.53 11.57
CA GLN A 282 1.80 -12.28 12.39
C GLN A 282 2.29 -13.60 11.77
N GLY A 283 1.79 -13.98 10.59
CA GLY A 283 2.18 -15.22 9.93
C GLY A 283 3.08 -15.03 8.71
N CYS A 284 4.37 -15.28 8.86
CA CYS A 284 5.23 -15.63 7.72
C CYS A 284 4.91 -17.07 7.24
N GLY A 285 3.65 -17.32 6.88
CA GLY A 285 2.99 -18.63 6.92
C GLY A 285 2.16 -18.73 8.19
N ALA A 286 0.82 -18.78 8.06
CA ALA A 286 -0.12 -18.68 9.18
C ALA A 286 0.23 -19.66 10.31
N PRO A 287 0.74 -19.20 11.48
CA PRO A 287 0.71 -20.04 12.66
C PRO A 287 -0.75 -20.38 12.95
N ALA A 288 -1.02 -21.60 13.38
CA ALA A 288 -2.36 -21.97 13.81
C ALA A 288 -2.81 -20.99 14.91
N LEU A 289 -3.89 -20.23 14.64
CA LEU A 289 -4.46 -19.31 15.62
C LEU A 289 -4.77 -20.06 16.93
N SER A 290 -4.48 -19.45 18.07
CA SER A 290 -4.93 -19.99 19.35
C SER A 290 -6.47 -20.02 19.42
N PRO A 291 -7.08 -20.83 20.31
CA PRO A 291 -8.53 -20.88 20.45
C PRO A 291 -9.17 -19.53 20.83
N GLN A 292 -8.42 -18.64 21.48
CA GLN A 292 -8.89 -17.30 21.82
C GLN A 292 -8.84 -16.36 20.60
N GLU A 293 -7.74 -16.41 19.84
CA GLU A 293 -7.57 -15.63 18.60
C GLU A 293 -8.56 -16.07 17.53
N GLY A 294 -8.83 -17.38 17.41
CA GLY A 294 -9.85 -17.92 16.51
C GLY A 294 -11.27 -17.41 16.83
N ARG A 295 -11.64 -17.37 18.12
CA ARG A 295 -12.92 -16.79 18.56
C ARG A 295 -13.00 -15.28 18.30
N ALA A 296 -11.93 -14.54 18.58
CA ALA A 296 -11.87 -13.11 18.31
C ALA A 296 -11.97 -12.82 16.79
N ALA A 297 -11.26 -13.58 15.96
CA ALA A 297 -11.33 -13.48 14.51
C ALA A 297 -12.74 -13.79 13.98
N ALA A 298 -13.35 -14.88 14.45
CA ALA A 298 -14.71 -15.25 14.05
C ALA A 298 -15.74 -14.18 14.44
N ALA A 299 -15.66 -13.63 15.66
CA ALA A 299 -16.54 -12.55 16.11
C ALA A 299 -16.35 -11.26 15.30
N ALA A 300 -15.09 -10.88 15.03
CA ALA A 300 -14.78 -9.70 14.23
C ALA A 300 -15.23 -9.86 12.77
N LEU A 301 -15.03 -11.03 12.15
CA LEU A 301 -15.50 -11.31 10.80
C LEU A 301 -17.03 -11.32 10.73
N THR A 302 -17.70 -11.95 11.70
CA THR A 302 -19.17 -11.94 11.80
C THR A 302 -19.70 -10.51 11.89
N ARG A 303 -19.11 -9.69 12.76
CA ARG A 303 -19.48 -8.28 12.91
C ARG A 303 -19.24 -7.49 11.62
N LEU A 304 -18.10 -7.71 10.96
CA LEU A 304 -17.77 -7.04 9.70
C LEU A 304 -18.81 -7.34 8.61
N LEU A 305 -19.21 -8.60 8.46
CA LEU A 305 -20.22 -9.03 7.49
C LEU A 305 -21.63 -8.58 7.88
N ALA A 306 -21.97 -8.63 9.16
CA ALA A 306 -23.28 -8.18 9.65
C ALA A 306 -23.46 -6.67 9.51
N ARG A 307 -22.41 -5.87 9.73
CA ARG A 307 -22.49 -4.40 9.64
C ARG A 307 -22.51 -3.86 8.20
N GLY A 308 -22.33 -4.72 7.20
CA GLY A 308 -22.29 -4.35 5.80
C GLY A 308 -20.99 -3.66 5.38
N LEU A 309 -20.64 -3.82 4.11
CA LEU A 309 -19.47 -3.25 3.45
C LEU A 309 -19.70 -3.25 1.93
N SER A 310 -19.00 -2.39 1.19
CA SER A 310 -18.98 -2.44 -0.27
C SER A 310 -17.57 -2.67 -0.78
N LEU A 311 -17.42 -3.43 -1.86
CA LEU A 311 -16.16 -3.66 -2.54
C LEU A 311 -16.37 -3.62 -4.04
N GLY A 312 -15.39 -3.13 -4.78
CA GLY A 312 -15.46 -3.18 -6.23
C GLY A 312 -14.53 -2.21 -6.92
N VAL A 313 -14.86 -1.95 -8.18
CA VAL A 313 -14.20 -1.01 -9.08
C VAL A 313 -15.20 0.13 -9.35
N PRO A 314 -15.30 1.18 -8.51
CA PRO A 314 -16.21 2.31 -8.77
C PRO A 314 -15.88 3.07 -10.05
N HIS A 315 -14.64 2.99 -10.52
CA HIS A 315 -14.20 3.68 -11.72
C HIS A 315 -13.17 2.83 -12.49
N LEU A 316 -13.42 2.63 -13.78
CA LEU A 316 -12.51 2.06 -14.76
C LEU A 316 -12.56 2.96 -15.99
N GLY A 317 -11.40 3.36 -16.48
CA GLY A 317 -11.27 4.30 -17.59
C GLY A 317 -10.09 3.95 -18.50
N GLY A 318 -10.24 4.23 -19.79
CA GLY A 318 -9.16 4.12 -20.76
C GLY A 318 -9.56 4.62 -22.14
N GLN A 319 -8.59 5.10 -22.91
CA GLN A 319 -8.81 5.64 -24.25
C GLN A 319 -7.80 5.07 -25.24
N SER A 320 -8.20 4.91 -26.49
CA SER A 320 -7.32 4.67 -27.63
C SER A 320 -7.76 5.53 -28.82
N ALA A 321 -7.00 5.49 -29.91
CA ALA A 321 -7.41 6.12 -31.17
C ALA A 321 -8.74 5.56 -31.75
N GLN A 322 -9.16 4.36 -31.32
CA GLN A 322 -10.36 3.68 -31.82
C GLN A 322 -11.58 3.79 -30.90
N GLY A 323 -11.46 4.46 -29.75
CA GLY A 323 -12.59 4.68 -28.83
C GLY A 323 -12.17 4.75 -27.36
N ALA A 324 -13.17 4.77 -26.48
CA ALA A 324 -12.99 4.83 -25.03
C ALA A 324 -13.65 3.65 -24.32
N LEU A 325 -13.12 3.32 -23.15
CA LEU A 325 -13.64 2.34 -22.21
C LEU A 325 -13.98 3.06 -20.92
N ALA A 326 -15.21 2.89 -20.43
CA ALA A 326 -15.62 3.40 -19.12
C ALA A 326 -16.42 2.33 -18.39
N GLY A 327 -16.11 2.08 -17.12
CA GLY A 327 -16.75 1.03 -16.36
C GLY A 327 -16.87 1.31 -14.88
N ARG A 328 -17.79 0.58 -14.25
CA ARG A 328 -17.93 0.48 -12.80
C ARG A 328 -18.48 -0.90 -12.45
N LEU A 329 -18.07 -1.42 -11.31
CA LEU A 329 -18.54 -2.67 -10.73
C LEU A 329 -18.54 -2.51 -9.22
N MET A 330 -19.68 -2.66 -8.56
CA MET A 330 -19.78 -2.60 -7.11
C MET A 330 -20.53 -3.82 -6.59
N VAL A 331 -19.98 -4.44 -5.56
CA VAL A 331 -20.63 -5.47 -4.77
C VAL A 331 -20.83 -4.90 -3.38
N THR A 332 -22.07 -4.82 -2.94
CA THR A 332 -22.45 -4.25 -1.65
C THR A 332 -23.11 -5.31 -0.81
N LEU A 333 -22.61 -5.50 0.40
CA LEU A 333 -23.27 -6.22 1.45
C LEU A 333 -24.00 -5.20 2.33
N ALA A 334 -25.34 -5.18 2.26
CA ALA A 334 -26.13 -4.34 3.13
C ALA A 334 -26.02 -4.80 4.60
N GLU A 335 -26.38 -3.93 5.54
CA GLU A 335 -26.44 -4.31 6.96
C GLU A 335 -27.45 -5.44 7.19
N ALA A 336 -27.07 -6.42 8.01
CA ALA A 336 -27.86 -7.60 8.31
C ALA A 336 -29.06 -7.24 9.20
N PRO A 337 -30.30 -7.60 8.81
CA PRO A 337 -31.42 -7.53 9.73
C PRO A 337 -31.20 -8.54 10.89
N GLY A 338 -31.15 -8.03 12.12
CA GLY A 338 -30.94 -8.87 13.31
C GLY A 338 -29.48 -9.24 13.60
N GLY A 339 -28.51 -8.65 12.90
CA GLY A 339 -27.07 -8.75 13.24
C GLY A 339 -26.38 -10.08 12.89
N GLN A 340 -27.05 -10.98 12.15
CA GLN A 340 -26.43 -12.19 11.62
C GLN A 340 -26.21 -12.09 10.11
N PRO A 341 -25.00 -12.39 9.59
CA PRO A 341 -24.73 -12.31 8.17
C PRO A 341 -25.54 -13.35 7.38
N ALA A 342 -26.18 -12.91 6.31
CA ALA A 342 -26.96 -13.70 5.37
C ALA A 342 -26.82 -13.10 3.96
N LEU A 343 -25.79 -13.53 3.23
CA LEU A 343 -25.42 -13.04 1.91
C LEU A 343 -26.60 -13.11 0.93
N ALA A 344 -27.42 -14.16 1.01
CA ALA A 344 -28.58 -14.33 0.14
C ALA A 344 -29.59 -13.15 0.20
N THR A 345 -29.63 -12.42 1.32
CA THR A 345 -30.54 -11.27 1.52
C THR A 345 -29.83 -9.92 1.53
N GLN A 346 -28.54 -9.91 1.89
CA GLN A 346 -27.76 -8.68 2.02
C GLN A 346 -27.04 -8.29 0.72
N LEU A 347 -26.67 -9.26 -0.11
CA LEU A 347 -25.82 -9.03 -1.26
C LEU A 347 -26.57 -8.29 -2.36
N ARG A 348 -25.95 -7.20 -2.82
CA ARG A 348 -26.31 -6.47 -4.02
C ARG A 348 -25.07 -6.36 -4.90
N ALA A 349 -25.24 -6.42 -6.20
CA ALA A 349 -24.15 -6.17 -7.13
C ALA A 349 -24.65 -5.37 -8.32
N GLU A 350 -23.91 -4.35 -8.73
CA GLU A 350 -24.19 -3.60 -9.95
C GLU A 350 -22.93 -3.47 -10.77
N GLY A 351 -23.06 -3.55 -12.09
CA GLY A 351 -21.98 -3.32 -13.02
C GLY A 351 -22.47 -2.58 -14.25
N ARG A 352 -21.63 -1.69 -14.76
CA ARG A 352 -21.84 -1.05 -16.05
C ARG A 352 -20.50 -0.96 -16.77
N LEU A 353 -20.48 -1.31 -18.04
CA LEU A 353 -19.33 -1.18 -18.92
C LEU A 353 -19.80 -0.56 -20.23
N GLN A 354 -19.17 0.54 -20.61
CA GLN A 354 -19.33 1.19 -21.90
C GLN A 354 -18.05 1.01 -22.70
N VAL A 355 -18.18 0.48 -23.91
CA VAL A 355 -17.05 0.16 -24.79
C VAL A 355 -17.27 0.83 -26.14
N GLY A 356 -16.31 1.65 -26.55
CA GLY A 356 -16.30 2.27 -27.86
C GLY A 356 -16.23 1.25 -28.99
N ALA A 357 -16.90 1.55 -30.11
CA ALA A 357 -17.04 0.62 -31.23
C ALA A 357 -15.72 0.03 -31.74
N GLY A 358 -14.71 0.88 -31.88
CA GLY A 358 -13.42 0.48 -32.45
C GLY A 358 -12.50 -0.23 -31.47
N LEU A 359 -12.89 -0.36 -30.19
CA LEU A 359 -12.16 -1.16 -29.20
C LEU A 359 -12.54 -2.65 -29.23
N MET A 360 -13.58 -3.02 -29.98
CA MET A 360 -14.10 -4.38 -30.03
C MET A 360 -14.13 -4.91 -31.47
N PRO A 361 -13.59 -6.11 -31.75
CA PRO A 361 -13.74 -6.74 -33.06
C PRO A 361 -15.22 -6.90 -33.45
N SER A 362 -15.55 -6.67 -34.72
CA SER A 362 -16.94 -6.67 -35.22
C SER A 362 -17.72 -7.95 -34.88
N GLY A 363 -17.10 -9.12 -35.01
CA GLY A 363 -17.72 -10.40 -34.66
C GLY A 363 -18.07 -10.52 -33.17
N GLN A 364 -17.25 -9.96 -32.27
CA GLN A 364 -17.55 -9.95 -30.83
C GLN A 364 -18.69 -8.99 -30.51
N ARG A 365 -18.72 -7.83 -31.18
CA ARG A 365 -19.82 -6.87 -31.08
C ARG A 365 -21.15 -7.49 -31.49
N GLU A 366 -21.19 -8.13 -32.65
CA GLU A 366 -22.40 -8.78 -33.16
C GLU A 366 -22.88 -9.89 -32.22
N ALA A 367 -21.97 -10.73 -31.73
CA ALA A 367 -22.30 -11.78 -30.76
C ALA A 367 -22.88 -11.21 -29.45
N ALA A 368 -22.27 -10.15 -28.89
CA ALA A 368 -22.74 -9.52 -27.66
C ALA A 368 -24.13 -8.90 -27.81
N LEU A 369 -24.44 -8.33 -28.98
CA LEU A 369 -25.75 -7.78 -29.31
C LEU A 369 -26.80 -8.87 -29.52
N GLN A 370 -26.48 -9.92 -30.28
CA GLN A 370 -27.40 -11.03 -30.57
C GLN A 370 -27.77 -11.82 -29.31
N GLN A 371 -26.83 -11.96 -28.37
CA GLN A 371 -27.06 -12.65 -27.09
C GLN A 371 -27.73 -11.75 -26.04
N GLY A 372 -27.97 -10.47 -26.34
CA GLY A 372 -28.57 -9.51 -25.40
C GLY A 372 -27.65 -9.11 -24.24
N TRP A 373 -26.35 -9.43 -24.31
CA TRP A 373 -25.36 -9.08 -23.29
C TRP A 373 -25.05 -7.59 -23.29
N ALA A 374 -25.11 -6.95 -24.47
CA ALA A 374 -24.93 -5.52 -24.65
C ALA A 374 -26.11 -4.89 -25.38
N VAL A 375 -26.29 -3.58 -25.18
CA VAL A 375 -27.21 -2.73 -25.94
C VAL A 375 -26.43 -1.61 -26.63
N PRO A 376 -26.84 -1.19 -27.84
CA PRO A 376 -26.21 -0.07 -28.52
C PRO A 376 -26.56 1.25 -27.80
N GLN A 377 -25.57 2.12 -27.62
CA GLN A 377 -25.74 3.48 -27.12
C GLN A 377 -24.96 4.45 -28.03
N GLY A 378 -25.60 4.89 -29.12
CA GLY A 378 -24.90 5.60 -30.20
C GLY A 378 -23.95 4.64 -30.94
N GLU A 379 -22.70 5.03 -31.11
CA GLU A 379 -21.67 4.15 -31.68
C GLU A 379 -21.15 3.12 -30.67
N ASP A 380 -21.31 3.38 -29.37
CA ASP A 380 -20.79 2.55 -28.28
C ASP A 380 -21.71 1.35 -27.96
N LEU A 381 -21.14 0.39 -27.24
CA LEU A 381 -21.87 -0.70 -26.62
C LEU A 381 -21.90 -0.49 -25.11
N THR A 382 -23.08 -0.65 -24.50
CA THR A 382 -23.23 -0.67 -23.04
C THR A 382 -23.66 -2.05 -22.59
N LEU A 383 -22.95 -2.59 -21.61
CA LEU A 383 -23.36 -3.74 -20.81
C LEU A 383 -23.68 -3.23 -19.41
N ALA A 384 -24.84 -3.58 -18.88
CA ALA A 384 -25.20 -3.28 -17.51
C ALA A 384 -25.83 -4.51 -16.85
N PHE A 385 -25.50 -4.76 -15.59
CA PHE A 385 -26.20 -5.73 -14.78
C PHE A 385 -26.51 -5.16 -13.39
N GLU A 386 -27.58 -5.67 -12.82
CA GLU A 386 -27.98 -5.39 -11.45
C GLU A 386 -28.46 -6.70 -10.82
N TYR A 387 -27.94 -7.01 -9.65
CA TYR A 387 -28.41 -8.07 -8.79
C TYR A 387 -28.83 -7.46 -7.46
N ALA A 388 -30.10 -7.59 -7.14
CA ALA A 388 -30.65 -7.17 -5.85
C ALA A 388 -31.85 -8.07 -5.51
N GLU A 389 -31.99 -8.41 -4.23
CA GLU A 389 -33.18 -9.11 -3.72
C GLU A 389 -33.48 -10.41 -4.47
N GLY A 390 -32.43 -11.13 -4.89
CA GLY A 390 -32.55 -12.40 -5.61
C GLY A 390 -32.81 -12.27 -7.12
N VAL A 391 -33.04 -11.07 -7.63
CA VAL A 391 -33.34 -10.81 -9.03
C VAL A 391 -32.09 -10.33 -9.76
N LEU A 392 -31.76 -11.00 -10.87
CA LEU A 392 -30.73 -10.55 -11.80
C LEU A 392 -31.40 -9.84 -12.98
N ARG A 393 -30.97 -8.60 -13.25
CA ARG A 393 -31.34 -7.81 -14.42
C ARG A 393 -30.11 -7.62 -15.29
N LEU A 394 -30.23 -7.93 -16.58
CA LEU A 394 -29.23 -7.62 -17.60
C LEU A 394 -29.81 -6.58 -18.54
N ASN A 395 -29.15 -5.43 -18.68
CA ASN A 395 -29.61 -4.32 -19.52
C ASN A 395 -31.07 -3.90 -19.24
N GLY A 396 -31.48 -3.98 -17.97
CA GLY A 396 -32.85 -3.69 -17.52
C GLY A 396 -33.86 -4.84 -17.66
N GLN A 397 -33.49 -5.95 -18.32
CA GLN A 397 -34.34 -7.12 -18.52
C GLN A 397 -34.12 -8.16 -17.41
N VAL A 398 -35.20 -8.62 -16.78
CA VAL A 398 -35.17 -9.67 -15.76
C VAL A 398 -34.74 -11.00 -16.39
N GLN A 399 -33.81 -11.69 -15.75
CA GLN A 399 -33.34 -13.01 -16.17
C GLN A 399 -34.02 -14.11 -15.38
N GLU A 400 -34.79 -14.98 -16.04
CA GLU A 400 -35.58 -16.02 -15.37
C GLU A 400 -34.76 -17.21 -14.82
N VAL A 401 -33.48 -17.36 -15.21
CA VAL A 401 -32.66 -18.56 -14.91
C VAL A 401 -31.60 -18.30 -13.82
N SER A 402 -31.86 -17.35 -12.91
CA SER A 402 -30.91 -16.96 -11.87
C SER A 402 -30.70 -18.08 -10.82
N ARG A 403 -29.60 -18.85 -10.96
CA ARG A 403 -29.13 -19.81 -9.93
C ARG A 403 -28.45 -19.12 -8.73
N VAL A 404 -28.32 -17.80 -8.78
CA VAL A 404 -27.58 -16.99 -7.79
C VAL A 404 -28.12 -17.15 -6.38
N PRO A 405 -29.45 -17.12 -6.10
CA PRO A 405 -29.96 -17.29 -4.74
C PRO A 405 -29.62 -18.65 -4.14
N ALA A 406 -29.64 -19.73 -4.93
CA ALA A 406 -29.29 -21.06 -4.45
C ALA A 406 -27.79 -21.16 -4.11
N LEU A 407 -26.93 -20.58 -4.94
CA LEU A 407 -25.49 -20.50 -4.66
C LEU A 407 -25.20 -19.69 -3.40
N LEU A 408 -25.83 -18.52 -3.22
CA LEU A 408 -25.62 -17.69 -2.04
C LEU A 408 -26.06 -18.38 -0.74
N ARG A 409 -27.16 -19.14 -0.76
CA ARG A 409 -27.57 -19.94 0.40
C ARG A 409 -26.56 -21.03 0.74
N ALA A 410 -25.94 -21.66 -0.26
CA ALA A 410 -24.87 -22.63 -0.04
C ALA A 410 -23.62 -21.97 0.57
N VAL A 411 -23.28 -20.76 0.12
CA VAL A 411 -22.20 -19.96 0.73
C VAL A 411 -22.56 -19.55 2.16
N ASP A 412 -23.81 -19.19 2.45
CA ASP A 412 -24.27 -18.87 3.80
C ASP A 412 -24.13 -20.05 4.77
N GLU A 413 -24.39 -21.28 4.32
CA GLU A 413 -24.15 -22.50 5.11
C GLU A 413 -22.65 -22.70 5.36
N ALA A 414 -21.83 -22.65 4.30
CA ALA A 414 -20.39 -22.80 4.41
C ALA A 414 -19.74 -21.72 5.30
N LEU A 415 -20.25 -20.49 5.26
CA LEU A 415 -19.80 -19.39 6.10
C LEU A 415 -20.13 -19.66 7.58
N ARG A 416 -21.36 -20.10 7.89
CA ARG A 416 -21.76 -20.46 9.26
C ARG A 416 -20.90 -21.59 9.80
N GLU A 417 -20.67 -22.64 9.02
CA GLU A 417 -19.83 -23.77 9.39
C GLU A 417 -18.37 -23.34 9.61
N GLY A 418 -17.80 -22.56 8.69
CA GLY A 418 -16.41 -22.08 8.79
C GLY A 418 -16.18 -21.19 10.01
N LEU A 419 -17.10 -20.25 10.28
CA LEU A 419 -17.05 -19.38 11.46
C LEU A 419 -17.16 -20.20 12.76
N ALA A 420 -18.02 -21.22 12.80
CA ALA A 420 -18.15 -22.12 13.94
C ALA A 420 -16.86 -22.94 14.17
N GLN A 421 -16.23 -23.44 13.10
CA GLN A 421 -14.96 -24.17 13.17
C GLN A 421 -13.80 -23.30 13.66
N TRP A 422 -13.74 -22.04 13.23
CA TRP A 422 -12.75 -21.06 13.73
C TRP A 422 -12.95 -20.72 15.20
N GLY A 423 -14.20 -20.64 15.66
CA GLY A 423 -14.54 -20.44 17.07
C GLY A 423 -14.34 -21.68 17.95
N GLY A 424 -14.27 -22.87 17.37
CA GLY A 424 -14.29 -24.17 18.07
C GLY A 424 -13.00 -24.98 18.06
N ARG A 425 -11.93 -24.57 17.35
CA ARG A 425 -10.65 -25.30 17.35
C ARG A 425 -10.00 -25.28 18.74
N SER A 426 -10.20 -26.36 19.50
CA SER A 426 -9.30 -26.82 20.54
C SER A 426 -8.07 -27.46 19.89
N ALA A 427 -6.86 -27.11 20.36
CA ALA A 427 -5.61 -27.70 19.88
C ALA A 427 -5.68 -29.23 19.95
N GLY A 428 -5.67 -29.92 18.80
CA GLY A 428 -5.56 -31.39 18.78
C GLY A 428 -6.22 -32.17 17.64
N ALA A 429 -7.02 -31.57 16.75
CA ALA A 429 -7.57 -32.33 15.62
C ALA A 429 -6.74 -32.10 14.34
N PRO A 430 -6.16 -33.14 13.71
CA PRO A 430 -5.56 -32.99 12.40
C PRO A 430 -6.63 -32.50 11.42
N ALA A 431 -6.25 -31.52 10.59
CA ALA A 431 -7.12 -31.01 9.55
C ALA A 431 -7.50 -32.15 8.62
N ALA A 432 -8.74 -32.64 8.70
CA ALA A 432 -9.34 -33.33 7.59
C ALA A 432 -9.37 -32.32 6.44
N ALA A 433 -8.64 -32.61 5.37
CA ALA A 433 -8.70 -31.84 4.16
C ALA A 433 -10.17 -31.75 3.74
N ALA A 434 -10.77 -30.57 3.88
CA ALA A 434 -12.05 -30.29 3.26
C ALA A 434 -11.85 -30.51 1.76
N ALA A 435 -12.42 -31.59 1.24
CA ALA A 435 -12.50 -31.79 -0.19
C ALA A 435 -13.23 -30.57 -0.76
N LEU A 436 -12.53 -29.81 -1.61
CA LEU A 436 -13.16 -28.79 -2.42
C LEU A 436 -14.32 -29.46 -3.17
N PRO A 437 -15.49 -28.80 -3.30
CA PRO A 437 -16.51 -29.28 -4.23
C PRO A 437 -15.85 -29.46 -5.60
N GLU A 438 -16.19 -30.55 -6.29
CA GLU A 438 -15.64 -30.88 -7.60
C GLU A 438 -15.66 -29.65 -8.53
N PRO A 439 -14.62 -29.47 -9.37
CA PRO A 439 -14.63 -28.40 -10.35
C PRO A 439 -15.90 -28.49 -11.20
N LEU A 440 -16.55 -27.34 -11.39
CA LEU A 440 -17.67 -27.21 -12.31
C LEU A 440 -17.27 -27.81 -13.67
N PRO A 441 -18.18 -28.49 -14.38
CA PRO A 441 -17.92 -28.94 -15.75
C PRO A 441 -17.43 -27.75 -16.59
N GLU A 442 -16.39 -28.00 -17.37
CA GLU A 442 -15.75 -26.98 -18.21
C GLU A 442 -16.80 -26.14 -18.96
N PRO A 443 -16.63 -24.80 -19.03
CA PRO A 443 -17.46 -24.00 -19.91
C PRO A 443 -17.35 -24.54 -21.33
N LEU A 444 -18.50 -24.71 -21.98
CA LEU A 444 -18.61 -25.20 -23.36
C LEU A 444 -17.53 -24.53 -24.25
N PRO A 445 -16.80 -25.30 -25.07
CA PRO A 445 -15.74 -24.76 -25.89
C PRO A 445 -16.31 -23.65 -26.79
N LEU A 446 -15.72 -22.46 -26.69
CA LEU A 446 -15.97 -21.38 -27.63
C LEU A 446 -15.69 -21.90 -29.06
N PRO A 447 -16.57 -21.62 -30.04
CA PRO A 447 -16.36 -22.07 -31.40
C PRO A 447 -15.02 -21.53 -31.92
N ARG A 448 -14.13 -22.43 -32.34
CA ARG A 448 -12.88 -22.05 -32.99
C ARG A 448 -13.21 -21.26 -34.26
N PRO A 449 -12.52 -20.14 -34.54
CA PRO A 449 -12.65 -19.48 -35.83
C PRO A 449 -12.28 -20.48 -36.93
N ALA A 450 -13.14 -20.58 -37.95
CA ALA A 450 -12.87 -21.39 -39.12
C ALA A 450 -11.52 -20.99 -39.71
N SER A 451 -10.60 -21.94 -39.79
CA SER A 451 -9.38 -21.82 -40.57
C SER A 451 -9.77 -21.51 -42.02
N GLY A 452 -9.55 -20.27 -42.45
CA GLY A 452 -9.68 -19.88 -43.85
C GLY A 452 -8.84 -20.80 -44.72
N GLY A 453 -9.46 -21.29 -45.80
CA GLY A 453 -8.80 -22.12 -46.80
C GLY A 453 -7.59 -21.42 -47.39
N GLY A 454 -6.41 -21.96 -47.11
CA GLY A 454 -5.20 -21.65 -47.86
C GLY A 454 -5.30 -22.29 -49.23
N ALA A 455 -5.28 -21.45 -50.25
CA ALA A 455 -5.20 -21.85 -51.65
C ALA A 455 -3.89 -22.60 -51.91
N ASP A 456 -4.02 -23.74 -52.58
CA ASP A 456 -2.95 -24.46 -53.28
C ASP A 456 -2.20 -23.50 -54.21
N THR A 457 -0.92 -23.28 -53.95
CA THR A 457 0.04 -22.89 -54.98
C THR A 457 1.00 -24.05 -55.18
N ALA A 458 0.68 -24.86 -56.17
CA ALA A 458 1.56 -25.86 -56.76
C ALA A 458 2.82 -25.18 -57.35
N ASN A 459 3.98 -25.77 -57.05
CA ASN A 459 5.25 -25.48 -57.70
C ASN A 459 5.44 -26.50 -58.83
N PRO A 460 5.83 -26.08 -60.05
CA PRO A 460 7.09 -26.60 -60.62
C PRO A 460 7.76 -25.64 -61.62
N PRO A 461 8.91 -26.02 -62.23
CA PRO A 461 10.13 -26.61 -61.69
C PRO A 461 11.21 -25.58 -61.34
#